data_AF-A0A350UM66-F1
#
_entry.id   AF-A0A350UM66-F1
#
_cell.length_a   1.000
_cell.length_b   1.000
_cell.length_c   1.000
_cell.angle_alpha   90.00
_cell.angle_beta   90.00
_cell.angle_gamma   90.00
#
_symmetry.space_group_name_H-M   'P 1'
#
loop_
_entity.id
_entity.type
_entity.pdbx_description
1 polymer ?
#
loop_
_entity_poly.entity_id
_entity_poly.type
_entity_poly.pdbx_seq_one_letter_code
_entity_poly.pdbx_strand_id
1 'polypeptide(L)'
;MVPATVYFDVQNLAAPTGSTSNPVVVSFQAAQLESGRVLKVSLRPAASQFSGPGGTGIAASRIRWTIQGASNGTGFAGTANPDGFVTVFRSSVQASSGSVSLNFTLDAPGPGVRADAHTLALEWQFESEPQ
;
A
#
# COMPACT_ATOMS: atom_id res chain seq x y z
N MET A 1 -8.24 8.73 5.48
CA MET A 1 -7.24 8.15 6.40
C MET A 1 -6.39 7.15 5.65
N VAL A 2 -5.10 7.06 5.97
CA VAL A 2 -4.17 6.05 5.43
C VAL A 2 -3.28 5.53 6.55
N PRO A 3 -2.89 4.24 6.57
CA PRO A 3 -1.98 3.74 7.59
C PRO A 3 -0.53 4.10 7.25
N ALA A 4 0.25 4.50 8.25
CA ALA A 4 1.70 4.71 8.10
C ALA A 4 2.49 3.39 8.05
N THR A 5 1.86 2.26 8.35
CA THR A 5 2.55 0.98 8.56
C THR A 5 1.64 -0.20 8.24
N VAL A 6 2.22 -1.26 7.69
CA VAL A 6 1.57 -2.57 7.53
C VAL A 6 2.40 -3.68 8.17
N TYR A 7 1.73 -4.68 8.72
CA TYR A 7 2.35 -5.72 9.55
C TYR A 7 2.16 -7.11 8.94
N PHE A 8 3.21 -7.92 8.95
CA PHE A 8 3.19 -9.30 8.46
C PHE A 8 3.63 -10.25 9.56
N ASP A 9 2.83 -11.26 9.88
CA ASP A 9 3.24 -12.37 10.76
C ASP A 9 3.72 -13.54 9.89
N VAL A 10 5.03 -13.64 9.69
CA VAL A 10 5.62 -14.63 8.79
C VAL A 10 5.87 -15.92 9.54
N GLN A 11 5.06 -16.94 9.28
CA GLN A 11 5.22 -18.27 9.88
C GLN A 11 5.96 -19.26 8.96
N ASN A 12 5.86 -19.06 7.64
CA ASN A 12 6.52 -19.89 6.63
C ASN A 12 7.31 -19.03 5.65
N LEU A 13 8.64 -19.12 5.74
CA LEU A 13 9.57 -18.32 4.93
C LEU A 13 9.57 -18.68 3.43
N ALA A 14 8.99 -19.83 3.06
CA ALA A 14 8.87 -20.29 1.68
C ALA A 14 7.54 -19.91 1.02
N ALA A 15 6.62 -19.30 1.76
CA ALA A 15 5.28 -18.96 1.27
C ALA A 15 5.00 -17.45 1.35
N PRO A 16 4.13 -16.91 0.47
CA PRO A 16 3.60 -15.57 0.64
C PRO A 16 2.83 -15.43 1.96
N THR A 17 2.94 -14.28 2.59
CA THR A 17 2.28 -13.94 3.86
C THR A 17 1.35 -12.75 3.65
N GLY A 18 0.07 -12.90 3.99
CA GLY A 18 -0.87 -11.78 4.00
C GLY A 18 -0.60 -10.84 5.16
N SER A 19 -0.76 -9.53 4.93
CA SER A 19 -0.70 -8.56 6.03
C SER A 19 -1.83 -8.79 7.04
N THR A 20 -1.50 -8.68 8.32
CA THR A 20 -2.46 -8.69 9.43
C THR A 20 -3.27 -7.39 9.49
N SER A 21 -2.86 -6.35 8.75
CA SER A 21 -3.58 -5.10 8.59
C SER A 21 -4.65 -5.14 7.48
N ASN A 22 -4.81 -6.27 6.80
CA ASN A 22 -5.75 -6.39 5.69
C ASN A 22 -7.22 -6.51 6.16
N PRO A 23 -8.18 -5.91 5.44
CA PRO A 23 -7.97 -4.97 4.34
C PRO A 23 -7.56 -3.58 4.85
N VAL A 24 -6.60 -2.96 4.18
CA VAL A 24 -6.25 -1.55 4.40
C VAL A 24 -7.23 -0.68 3.62
N VAL A 25 -8.07 0.07 4.32
CA VAL A 25 -9.01 1.01 3.69
C VAL A 25 -8.39 2.39 3.62
N VAL A 26 -8.20 2.87 2.39
CA VAL A 26 -7.84 4.26 2.08
C VAL A 26 -9.12 4.99 1.72
N SER A 27 -9.42 6.09 2.39
CA SER A 27 -10.64 6.86 2.13
C SER A 27 -10.43 8.35 2.33
N PHE A 28 -11.27 9.12 1.65
CA PHE A 28 -11.37 10.57 1.80
C PHE A 28 -12.84 11.00 1.82
N GLN A 29 -13.10 12.13 2.45
CA GLN A 29 -14.40 12.75 2.57
C GLN A 29 -14.23 14.27 2.53
N ALA A 30 -15.29 14.98 2.11
CA ALA A 30 -15.29 16.43 1.97
C ALA A 30 -14.13 17.00 1.12
N ALA A 31 -13.69 16.27 0.08
CA ALA A 31 -12.72 16.79 -0.86
C ALA A 31 -13.33 17.93 -1.70
N GLN A 32 -12.55 18.98 -1.90
CA GLN A 32 -12.88 20.09 -2.80
C GLN A 32 -11.90 20.05 -3.97
N LEU A 33 -12.35 19.49 -5.10
CA LEU A 33 -11.58 19.41 -6.32
C LEU A 33 -12.07 20.46 -7.32
N GLU A 34 -11.13 21.08 -8.04
CA GLU A 34 -11.47 21.94 -9.17
C GLU A 34 -12.20 21.15 -10.26
N SER A 35 -12.91 21.87 -11.14
CA SER A 35 -13.60 21.25 -12.27
C SER A 35 -12.64 20.47 -13.18
N GLY A 36 -13.04 19.26 -13.57
CA GLY A 36 -12.21 18.39 -14.41
C GLY A 36 -11.02 17.73 -13.72
N ARG A 37 -10.88 17.87 -12.39
CA ARG A 37 -9.80 17.22 -11.62
C ARG A 37 -10.25 15.97 -10.89
N VAL A 38 -9.28 15.11 -10.63
CA VAL A 38 -9.40 13.90 -9.80
C VAL A 38 -8.39 13.95 -8.65
N LEU A 39 -8.65 13.18 -7.60
CA LEU A 39 -7.67 12.88 -6.56
C LEU A 39 -6.92 11.62 -6.94
N LYS A 40 -5.59 11.70 -7.07
CA LYS A 40 -4.70 10.56 -7.16
C LYS A 40 -4.07 10.29 -5.80
N VAL A 41 -4.10 9.02 -5.39
CA VAL A 41 -3.42 8.54 -4.20
C VAL A 41 -2.38 7.51 -4.60
N SER A 42 -1.16 7.74 -4.15
CA SER A 42 -0.01 6.87 -4.41
C SER A 42 0.68 6.53 -3.10
N LEU A 43 1.40 5.41 -3.09
CA LEU A 43 2.22 5.00 -1.95
C LEU A 43 3.61 4.59 -2.38
N ARG A 44 4.55 4.67 -1.43
CA ARG A 44 5.84 3.99 -1.53
C ARG A 44 6.27 3.47 -0.15
N PRO A 45 7.15 2.46 -0.08
CA PRO A 45 7.89 2.15 1.15
C PRO A 45 8.71 3.35 1.63
N ALA A 46 8.80 3.54 2.94
CA ALA A 46 9.70 4.55 3.53
C ALA A 46 11.19 4.17 3.39
N ALA A 47 11.48 2.88 3.12
CA ALA A 47 12.83 2.36 2.94
C ALA A 47 12.85 1.24 1.89
N SER A 48 14.01 1.03 1.25
CA SER A 48 14.23 -0.05 0.28
C SER A 48 14.19 -1.44 0.90
N GLN A 49 14.44 -1.53 2.21
CA GLN A 49 14.35 -2.74 3.00
C GLN A 49 13.71 -2.46 4.36
N PHE A 50 13.08 -3.46 4.96
CA PHE A 50 12.53 -3.38 6.31
C PHE A 50 13.01 -4.56 7.15
N SER A 51 13.31 -4.29 8.42
CA SER A 51 13.94 -5.25 9.32
C SER A 51 12.91 -6.10 10.05
N GLY A 52 13.24 -7.38 10.25
CA GLY A 52 12.57 -8.27 11.20
C GLY A 52 13.41 -8.52 12.46
N PRO A 53 12.91 -9.31 13.41
CA PRO A 53 13.58 -9.61 14.69
C PRO A 53 14.93 -10.36 14.56
N GLY A 54 15.35 -10.72 13.35
CA GLY A 54 16.65 -11.34 13.06
C GLY A 54 17.70 -10.41 12.45
N GLY A 55 17.40 -9.13 12.24
CA GLY A 55 18.34 -8.14 11.69
C GLY A 55 18.52 -8.19 10.17
N THR A 56 18.29 -9.33 9.51
CA THR A 56 18.24 -9.41 8.04
C THR A 56 17.02 -8.66 7.50
N GLY A 57 17.26 -7.69 6.63
CA GLY A 57 16.22 -6.90 5.98
C GLY A 57 15.54 -7.64 4.84
N ILE A 58 14.22 -7.45 4.72
CA ILE A 58 13.42 -7.89 3.57
C ILE A 58 13.33 -6.73 2.58
N ALA A 59 13.56 -6.98 1.29
CA ALA A 59 13.37 -5.96 0.27
C ALA A 59 11.90 -5.53 0.17
N ALA A 60 11.65 -4.22 0.18
CA ALA A 60 10.29 -3.69 0.12
C ALA A 60 9.61 -4.02 -1.21
N SER A 61 10.37 -4.23 -2.29
CA SER A 61 9.86 -4.69 -3.60
C SER A 61 9.22 -6.09 -3.59
N ARG A 62 9.32 -6.83 -2.48
CA ARG A 62 8.59 -8.11 -2.29
C ARG A 62 7.15 -7.92 -1.80
N ILE A 63 6.74 -6.68 -1.56
CA ILE A 63 5.40 -6.33 -1.13
C ILE A 63 4.55 -6.03 -2.35
N ARG A 64 3.43 -6.73 -2.48
CA ARG A 64 2.42 -6.50 -3.50
C ARG A 64 1.05 -6.28 -2.86
N TRP A 65 0.15 -5.62 -3.56
CA TRP A 65 -1.23 -5.47 -3.13
C TRP A 65 -2.22 -5.77 -4.25
N THR A 66 -3.38 -6.25 -3.85
CA THR A 66 -4.56 -6.39 -4.71
C THR A 66 -5.67 -5.46 -4.24
N ILE A 67 -6.62 -5.18 -5.13
CA ILE A 67 -7.80 -4.35 -4.83
C ILE A 67 -8.96 -5.26 -4.49
N GLN A 68 -9.57 -5.05 -3.32
CA GLN A 68 -10.80 -5.75 -2.90
C GLN A 68 -12.06 -4.98 -3.30
N GLY A 69 -11.94 -3.67 -3.47
CA GLY A 69 -13.04 -2.82 -3.89
C GLY A 69 -12.63 -1.35 -3.93
N ALA A 70 -13.36 -0.57 -4.71
CA ALA A 70 -13.21 0.88 -4.78
C ALA A 70 -14.60 1.52 -4.87
N SER A 71 -14.72 2.73 -4.33
CA SER A 71 -15.93 3.57 -4.45
C SER A 71 -15.54 4.96 -4.95
N ASN A 72 -16.36 5.51 -5.85
CA ASN A 72 -16.14 6.82 -6.49
C ASN A 72 -14.72 6.97 -7.08
N GLY A 73 -14.25 5.93 -7.75
CA GLY A 73 -12.94 5.90 -8.39
C GLY A 73 -12.51 4.49 -8.78
N THR A 74 -11.25 4.38 -9.18
CA THR A 74 -10.60 3.15 -9.63
C THR A 74 -9.42 2.85 -8.72
N GLY A 75 -9.34 1.61 -8.22
CA GLY A 75 -8.18 1.10 -7.51
C GLY A 75 -7.18 0.44 -8.46
N PHE A 76 -5.90 0.49 -8.11
CA PHE A 76 -4.80 -0.09 -8.90
C PHE A 76 -4.00 -1.07 -8.05
N ALA A 77 -4.01 -2.34 -8.44
CA ALA A 77 -3.12 -3.35 -7.87
C ALA A 77 -1.67 -3.06 -8.28
N GLY A 78 -0.70 -3.48 -7.47
CA GLY A 78 0.69 -3.16 -7.75
C GLY A 78 1.68 -3.82 -6.81
N THR A 79 2.94 -3.48 -7.05
CA THR A 79 4.09 -3.89 -6.24
C THR A 79 4.75 -2.63 -5.70
N ALA A 80 5.23 -2.70 -4.47
CA ALA A 80 5.92 -1.61 -3.84
C ALA A 80 7.21 -1.28 -4.59
N ASN A 81 7.46 0.02 -4.77
CA ASN A 81 8.66 0.52 -5.40
C ASN A 81 9.33 1.51 -4.44
N PRO A 82 10.52 1.21 -3.90
CA PRO A 82 11.21 2.15 -3.01
C PRO A 82 11.73 3.39 -3.73
N ASP A 83 11.90 3.31 -5.06
CA ASP A 83 12.44 4.41 -5.87
C ASP A 83 11.37 5.41 -6.33
N GLY A 84 10.07 5.13 -6.08
CA GLY A 84 9.00 6.02 -6.53
C GLY A 84 7.61 5.67 -6.01
N PHE A 85 6.72 6.67 -6.02
CA PHE A 85 5.32 6.50 -5.66
C PHE A 85 4.56 5.72 -6.73
N VAL A 86 3.86 4.67 -6.30
CA VAL A 86 2.99 3.85 -7.15
C VAL A 86 1.54 4.20 -6.86
N THR A 87 0.78 4.53 -7.89
CA THR A 87 -0.65 4.84 -7.78
C THR A 87 -1.42 3.63 -7.25
N VAL A 88 -2.28 3.85 -6.26
CA VAL A 88 -3.19 2.82 -5.74
C VAL A 88 -4.66 3.18 -5.92
N PHE A 89 -4.96 4.47 -6.08
CA PHE A 89 -6.33 4.93 -6.30
C PHE A 89 -6.35 6.22 -7.10
N ARG A 90 -7.37 6.34 -7.96
CA ARG A 90 -7.72 7.57 -8.67
C ARG A 90 -9.23 7.77 -8.54
N SER A 91 -9.65 8.90 -8.01
CA SER A 91 -11.09 9.19 -7.85
C SER A 91 -11.78 9.40 -9.19
N SER A 92 -13.11 9.32 -9.19
CA SER A 92 -13.92 9.94 -10.24
C SER A 92 -13.74 11.46 -10.21
N VAL A 93 -14.05 12.11 -11.33
CA VAL A 93 -13.97 13.58 -11.47
C VAL A 93 -14.83 14.26 -10.42
N GLN A 94 -14.27 15.29 -9.78
CA GLN A 94 -14.97 16.10 -8.77
C GLN A 94 -15.56 15.29 -7.60
N ALA A 95 -15.08 14.08 -7.35
CA ALA A 95 -15.55 13.27 -6.24
C ALA A 95 -15.27 13.99 -4.90
N SER A 96 -16.32 14.16 -4.08
CA SER A 96 -16.19 14.72 -2.73
C SER A 96 -15.85 13.67 -1.68
N SER A 97 -16.04 12.39 -2.00
CA SER A 97 -15.67 11.25 -1.16
C SER A 97 -15.37 10.02 -2.02
N GLY A 98 -14.61 9.08 -1.47
CA GLY A 98 -14.30 7.82 -2.12
C GLY A 98 -13.40 6.95 -1.27
N SER A 99 -13.21 5.72 -1.72
CA SER A 99 -12.36 4.76 -1.00
C SER A 99 -11.77 3.69 -1.91
N VAL A 100 -10.70 3.05 -1.44
CA VAL A 100 -10.16 1.81 -1.97
C VAL A 100 -9.76 0.89 -0.82
N SER A 101 -9.98 -0.41 -0.98
CA SER A 101 -9.52 -1.44 -0.06
C SER A 101 -8.36 -2.21 -0.67
N LEU A 102 -7.22 -2.21 0.01
CA LEU A 102 -5.97 -2.85 -0.41
C LEU A 102 -5.70 -4.08 0.44
N ASN A 103 -5.33 -5.18 -0.21
CA ASN A 103 -4.80 -6.36 0.48
C ASN A 103 -3.31 -6.52 0.19
N PHE A 104 -2.47 -6.22 1.17
CA PHE A 104 -1.03 -6.38 1.06
C PHE A 104 -0.60 -7.83 1.29
N THR A 105 0.34 -8.29 0.48
CA THR A 105 0.99 -9.59 0.59
C THR A 105 2.49 -9.40 0.49
N LEU A 106 3.22 -9.99 1.42
CA LEU A 106 4.66 -10.16 1.35
C LEU A 106 4.94 -11.48 0.63
N ASP A 107 5.63 -11.46 -0.50
CA ASP A 107 6.15 -12.69 -1.10
C ASP A 107 7.23 -13.33 -0.22
N ALA A 108 7.40 -14.64 -0.34
CA ALA A 108 8.30 -15.47 0.47
C ALA A 108 9.65 -14.77 0.72
N PRO A 109 9.98 -14.33 1.95
CA PRO A 109 10.99 -13.28 2.18
C PRO A 109 12.42 -13.66 1.78
N GLY A 110 12.73 -14.95 1.62
CA GLY A 110 14.03 -15.46 1.19
C GLY A 110 14.90 -15.97 2.33
N PRO A 111 16.10 -16.47 2.02
CA PRO A 111 16.99 -17.08 3.01
C PRO A 111 17.52 -16.05 4.02
N GLY A 112 17.81 -16.49 5.24
CA GLY A 112 18.39 -15.66 6.30
C GLY A 112 17.39 -14.78 7.06
N VAL A 113 16.16 -14.64 6.56
CA VAL A 113 15.07 -13.96 7.26
C VAL A 113 14.50 -14.88 8.34
N ARG A 114 14.16 -14.33 9.51
CA ARG A 114 13.49 -15.09 10.58
C ARG A 114 11.97 -15.03 10.43
N ALA A 115 11.31 -16.14 10.75
CA ALA A 115 9.86 -16.21 10.90
C ALA A 115 9.46 -15.48 12.20
N ASP A 116 8.62 -14.45 12.08
CA ASP A 116 7.97 -13.67 13.16
C ASP A 116 7.23 -12.47 12.53
N ALA A 117 6.85 -11.49 13.35
CA ALA A 117 6.39 -10.17 12.97
C ALA A 117 7.45 -9.35 12.20
N HIS A 118 7.04 -8.83 11.04
CA HIS A 118 7.77 -7.86 10.24
C HIS A 118 6.90 -6.63 9.99
N THR A 119 7.54 -5.46 9.90
CA THR A 119 6.84 -4.18 9.81
C THR A 119 7.36 -3.38 8.64
N LEU A 120 6.47 -2.94 7.74
CA LEU A 120 6.79 -2.06 6.62
C LEU A 120 6.19 -0.68 6.86
N ALA A 121 7.03 0.35 6.92
CA ALA A 121 6.59 1.73 6.95
C ALA A 121 6.26 2.22 5.52
N LEU A 122 5.17 2.98 5.40
CA LEU A 122 4.63 3.51 4.15
C LEU A 122 4.60 5.03 4.17
N GLU A 123 4.91 5.61 3.01
CA GLU A 123 4.68 7.02 2.72
C GLU A 123 3.57 7.14 1.68
N TRP A 124 2.71 8.14 1.86
CA TRP A 124 1.55 8.38 1.02
C TRP A 124 1.63 9.74 0.37
N GLN A 125 1.26 9.80 -0.90
CA GLN A 125 1.18 11.01 -1.69
C GLN A 125 -0.25 11.20 -2.18
N PHE A 126 -0.75 12.43 -2.02
CA PHE A 126 -2.10 12.84 -2.42
C PHE A 126 -1.97 14.03 -3.37
N GLU A 127 -2.48 13.89 -4.58
CA GLU A 127 -2.34 14.90 -5.63
C GLU A 127 -3.69 15.15 -6.30
N SER A 128 -3.92 16.41 -6.68
CA SER A 128 -5.00 16.74 -7.59
C SER A 128 -4.45 16.90 -9.00
N GLU A 129 -4.92 16.08 -9.93
CA GLU A 129 -4.46 16.09 -11.32
C GLU A 129 -5.64 16.26 -12.29
N PRO A 130 -5.40 16.78 -13.51
CA PRO A 130 -6.40 16.74 -14.57
C PRO A 130 -6.82 15.29 -14.87
N GLN A 131 -8.08 15.10 -15.23
CA GLN A 131 -8.62 13.80 -15.63
C GLN A 131 -7.88 13.17 -16.81
#